data_AF-A0AAU7M3E1-F1
#
_entry.id   AF-A0AAU7M3E1-F1
#
_cell.length_a   1.000
_cell.length_b   1.000
_cell.length_c   1.000
_cell.angle_alpha   90.00
_cell.angle_beta   90.00
_cell.angle_gamma   90.00
#
_symmetry.space_group_name_H-M   'P 1'
#
loop_
_entity.id
_entity.type
_entity.pdbx_description
1 polymer ?
#
loop_
_entity_poly.entity_id
_entity_poly.type
_entity_poly.pdbx_seq_one_letter_code
_entity_poly.pdbx_strand_id
1 'polypeptide(L)'
;MAHPAHPKGRSRRPSERIAVPDDVTDRLLWALAVDVAAAHQPGPDGACTNLQCRGQDGPCWALRTARRAEQQARRAPTTLAPAPPPPSPRPAGVARGRAAVPAPPRRFPGWFTPARPPAPLVQPAPVPDTVPPESRVYRRPPVAALAA
;
A
#
# COMPACT_ATOMS: atom_id res chain seq x y z
N MET A 1 29.63 -24.81 -31.43
CA MET A 1 28.19 -24.64 -31.13
C MET A 1 28.05 -23.42 -30.21
N ALA A 2 27.78 -22.25 -30.77
CA ALA A 2 27.63 -21.02 -29.97
C ALA A 2 26.21 -20.95 -29.41
N HIS A 3 26.08 -20.88 -28.07
CA HIS A 3 24.80 -20.59 -27.43
C HIS A 3 24.38 -19.16 -27.79
N PRO A 4 23.16 -18.94 -28.31
CA PRO A 4 22.67 -17.57 -28.50
C PRO A 4 22.52 -16.94 -27.11
N ALA A 5 23.21 -15.82 -26.91
CA ALA A 5 23.05 -14.99 -25.73
C ALA A 5 21.58 -14.56 -25.67
N HIS A 6 20.82 -15.11 -24.73
CA HIS A 6 19.49 -14.59 -24.43
C HIS A 6 19.66 -13.10 -24.13
N PRO A 7 19.02 -12.17 -24.90
CA PRO A 7 18.96 -10.80 -24.45
C PRO A 7 18.34 -10.88 -23.05
N LYS A 8 19.05 -10.35 -22.04
CA LYS A 8 18.53 -10.19 -20.68
C LYS A 8 17.32 -9.25 -20.80
N GLY A 9 16.19 -9.85 -21.18
CA GLY A 9 14.95 -9.17 -21.48
C GLY A 9 14.44 -8.64 -20.17
N ARG A 10 14.70 -7.37 -19.91
CA ARG A 10 13.89 -6.64 -18.93
C ARG A 10 12.46 -6.85 -19.40
N SER A 11 11.66 -7.54 -18.58
CA SER A 11 10.24 -7.74 -18.86
C SER A 11 9.65 -6.37 -19.19
N ARG A 12 9.20 -6.21 -20.44
CA ARG A 12 8.70 -4.91 -20.92
C ARG A 12 7.51 -4.52 -20.06
N ARG A 13 7.55 -3.33 -19.48
CA ARG A 13 6.48 -2.91 -18.57
C ARG A 13 5.16 -2.76 -19.33
N PRO A 14 4.00 -3.04 -18.71
CA PRO A 14 2.71 -2.80 -19.32
C PRO A 14 2.57 -1.38 -19.91
N SER A 15 3.01 -0.36 -19.17
CA SER A 15 3.02 1.04 -19.62
C SER A 15 3.87 1.29 -20.87
N GLU A 16 4.94 0.52 -21.08
CA GLU A 16 5.81 0.63 -22.26
C GLU A 16 5.17 0.01 -23.51
N ARG A 17 4.14 -0.83 -23.36
CA ARG A 17 3.46 -1.54 -24.46
C ARG A 17 2.20 -0.82 -24.94
N ILE A 18 1.68 0.13 -24.16
CA ILE A 18 0.42 0.81 -24.42
C ILE A 18 0.75 2.25 -24.86
N ALA A 19 0.11 2.71 -25.93
CA ALA A 19 0.24 4.10 -26.36
C ALA A 19 -0.32 5.02 -25.27
N VAL A 20 0.43 6.08 -24.94
CA VAL A 20 -0.03 7.09 -23.99
C VAL A 20 -1.17 7.89 -24.64
N PRO A 21 -2.35 7.98 -24.01
CA PRO A 21 -3.45 8.80 -24.51
C PRO A 21 -3.10 10.30 -24.52
N ASP A 22 -3.67 11.04 -25.48
CA ASP A 22 -3.34 12.46 -25.70
C ASP A 22 -3.82 13.39 -24.57
N ASP A 23 -4.84 12.97 -23.82
CA ASP A 23 -5.42 13.70 -22.68
C ASP A 23 -4.62 13.51 -21.38
N VAL A 24 -3.54 12.74 -21.38
CA VAL A 24 -2.70 12.53 -20.19
C VAL A 24 -1.82 13.76 -19.94
N THR A 25 -2.05 14.41 -18.80
CA THR A 25 -1.30 15.58 -18.33
C THR A 25 -0.09 15.18 -17.47
N ASP A 26 -0.18 14.08 -16.73
CA ASP A 26 0.92 13.50 -15.96
C ASP A 26 1.27 12.10 -16.47
N ARG A 27 2.24 12.04 -17.39
CA ARG A 27 2.66 10.77 -18.02
C ARG A 27 3.30 9.79 -17.05
N LEU A 28 4.02 10.28 -16.02
CA LEU A 28 4.68 9.43 -15.05
C LEU A 28 3.67 8.79 -14.11
N LEU A 29 2.70 9.58 -13.63
CA LEU A 29 1.61 9.07 -12.81
C LEU A 29 0.74 8.07 -13.58
N TRP A 30 0.43 8.36 -14.84
CA TRP A 30 -0.30 7.44 -15.71
C TRP A 30 0.44 6.11 -15.90
N ALA A 31 1.72 6.14 -16.27
CA ALA A 31 2.51 4.93 -16.51
C ALA A 31 2.60 4.05 -15.26
N LEU A 32 2.85 4.66 -14.10
CA LEU A 32 2.88 3.96 -12.82
C LEU A 32 1.52 3.31 -12.52
N ALA A 33 0.43 4.04 -12.72
CA ALA A 33 -0.90 3.55 -12.44
C ALA A 33 -1.28 2.36 -13.34
N VAL A 34 -0.92 2.41 -14.63
CA VAL A 34 -1.09 1.30 -15.58
C VAL A 34 -0.31 0.06 -15.13
N ASP A 35 0.94 0.22 -14.71
CA ASP A 35 1.78 -0.90 -14.25
C ASP A 35 1.20 -1.55 -12.97
N VAL A 36 0.71 -0.74 -12.03
CA VAL A 36 0.03 -1.24 -10.81
C VAL A 36 -1.29 -1.92 -11.15
N ALA A 37 -2.11 -1.34 -12.02
CA ALA A 37 -3.38 -1.94 -12.43
C ALA A 37 -3.18 -3.31 -13.10
N ALA A 38 -2.15 -3.43 -13.94
CA ALA A 38 -1.78 -4.70 -14.57
C ALA A 38 -1.30 -5.75 -13.57
N ALA A 39 -0.61 -5.35 -12.50
CA ALA A 39 -0.19 -6.26 -11.42
C ALA A 39 -1.33 -6.66 -10.48
N HIS A 40 -2.46 -5.95 -10.51
CA HIS A 40 -3.59 -6.15 -9.61
C HIS A 40 -4.89 -6.49 -10.36
N GLN A 41 -4.81 -7.23 -11.46
CA GLN A 41 -5.98 -7.62 -12.25
C GLN A 41 -7.01 -8.42 -11.42
N PRO A 42 -8.31 -8.16 -11.58
CA PRO A 42 -9.35 -9.02 -11.04
C PRO A 42 -9.31 -10.41 -11.67
N GLY A 43 -9.54 -11.43 -10.86
CA GLY A 43 -9.75 -12.81 -11.27
C GLY A 43 -11.19 -13.02 -11.75
N PRO A 44 -11.54 -14.27 -12.14
CA PRO A 44 -12.87 -14.62 -12.61
C PRO A 44 -13.97 -14.44 -11.54
N ASP A 45 -13.59 -14.48 -10.27
CA ASP A 45 -14.45 -14.22 -9.10
C ASP A 45 -14.56 -12.73 -8.74
N GLY A 46 -13.87 -11.85 -9.48
CA GLY A 46 -13.79 -10.42 -9.19
C GLY A 46 -12.83 -10.04 -8.05
N ALA A 47 -12.17 -11.03 -7.42
CA ALA A 47 -11.15 -10.80 -6.40
C ALA A 47 -9.80 -10.50 -7.06
N CYS A 48 -8.89 -9.79 -6.38
CA CYS A 48 -7.58 -9.52 -6.95
C CYS A 48 -6.71 -10.78 -6.99
N THR A 49 -6.11 -11.09 -8.13
CA THR A 49 -5.21 -12.26 -8.30
C THR A 49 -3.84 -12.07 -7.65
N ASN A 50 -3.50 -10.84 -7.28
CA ASN A 50 -2.22 -10.54 -6.64
C ASN A 50 -2.17 -11.13 -5.22
N LEU A 51 -1.14 -11.94 -4.94
CA LEU A 51 -0.96 -12.64 -3.66
C LEU A 51 -0.87 -11.70 -2.45
N GLN A 52 -0.46 -10.44 -2.65
CA GLN A 52 -0.40 -9.42 -1.59
C GLN A 52 -1.79 -8.92 -1.17
N CYS A 53 -2.83 -9.23 -1.94
CA CYS A 53 -4.21 -8.78 -1.73
C CYS A 53 -5.15 -9.90 -1.26
N ARG A 54 -4.61 -11.07 -0.86
CA ARG A 54 -5.40 -12.23 -0.49
C ARG A 54 -6.41 -11.90 0.62
N GLY A 55 -7.67 -12.33 0.44
CA GLY A 55 -8.75 -12.12 1.41
C GLY A 55 -9.42 -10.74 1.36
N GLN A 56 -9.16 -9.92 0.34
CA GLN A 56 -9.94 -8.72 0.06
C GLN A 56 -11.14 -9.04 -0.83
N ASP A 57 -12.33 -8.60 -0.44
CA ASP A 57 -13.53 -8.72 -1.27
C ASP A 57 -13.55 -7.63 -2.36
N GLY A 58 -13.78 -8.05 -3.61
CA GLY A 58 -13.87 -7.17 -4.77
C GLY A 58 -12.53 -6.56 -5.22
N PRO A 59 -12.55 -5.46 -6.00
CA PRO A 59 -11.31 -4.87 -6.52
C PRO A 59 -10.47 -4.35 -5.37
N CYS A 60 -9.25 -4.86 -5.21
CA CYS A 60 -8.40 -4.52 -4.07
C CYS A 60 -8.09 -3.01 -4.01
N TRP A 61 -7.66 -2.54 -2.82
CA TRP A 61 -7.28 -1.14 -2.61
C TRP A 61 -6.30 -0.63 -3.67
N ALA A 62 -5.26 -1.42 -3.98
CA ALA A 62 -4.23 -1.03 -4.95
C ALA A 62 -4.83 -0.77 -6.33
N LEU A 63 -5.71 -1.66 -6.82
CA LEU A 63 -6.40 -1.48 -8.10
C LEU A 63 -7.30 -0.24 -8.09
N ARG A 64 -8.06 -0.01 -7.01
CA ARG A 64 -8.92 1.18 -6.88
C ARG A 64 -8.12 2.48 -6.87
N THR A 65 -6.95 2.47 -6.24
CA THR A 65 -6.06 3.64 -6.18
C THR A 65 -5.35 3.87 -7.50
N ALA A 66 -4.90 2.82 -8.18
CA ALA A 66 -4.35 2.90 -9.54
C ALA A 66 -5.35 3.53 -10.51
N ARG A 67 -6.60 3.05 -10.54
CA ARG A 67 -7.66 3.63 -11.38
C ARG A 67 -7.92 5.11 -11.09
N ARG A 68 -7.88 5.52 -9.81
CA ARG A 68 -8.00 6.94 -9.44
C ARG A 68 -6.80 7.76 -9.89
N ALA A 69 -5.58 7.21 -9.80
CA ALA A 69 -4.37 7.85 -10.29
C ALA A 69 -4.38 8.00 -11.81
N GLU A 70 -4.84 7.00 -12.57
CA GLU A 70 -5.04 7.11 -14.03
C GLU A 70 -6.02 8.24 -14.38
N GLN A 71 -7.14 8.35 -13.66
CA GLN A 71 -8.10 9.44 -13.86
C GLN A 71 -7.49 10.80 -13.51
N GLN A 72 -6.72 10.88 -12.42
CA GLN A 72 -6.04 12.10 -12.02
C GLN A 72 -4.98 12.52 -13.03
N ALA A 73 -4.23 11.57 -13.59
CA ALA A 73 -3.22 11.82 -14.61
C ALA A 73 -3.80 12.34 -15.94
N ARG A 74 -5.09 12.15 -16.18
CA ARG A 74 -5.82 12.69 -17.33
C ARG A 74 -6.50 14.02 -17.05
N ARG A 75 -6.78 14.34 -15.78
CA ARG A 75 -7.35 15.63 -15.43
C ARG A 75 -6.31 16.70 -15.73
N ALA A 76 -6.71 17.74 -16.46
CA ALA A 76 -5.93 18.95 -16.50
C ALA A 76 -5.58 19.33 -15.05
N PRO A 77 -4.33 19.68 -14.73
CA PRO A 77 -4.06 20.31 -13.45
C PRO A 77 -5.04 21.46 -13.40
N THR A 78 -6.01 21.39 -12.47
CA THR A 78 -6.90 22.50 -12.16
C THR A 78 -5.95 23.66 -12.05
N THR A 79 -5.96 24.55 -13.05
CA THR A 79 -5.14 25.74 -13.05
C THR A 79 -5.37 26.30 -11.66
N LEU A 80 -4.30 26.41 -10.88
CA LEU A 80 -4.32 27.17 -9.63
C LEU A 80 -4.77 28.55 -10.07
N ALA A 81 -6.09 28.75 -10.12
CA ALA A 81 -6.68 30.01 -10.46
C ALA A 81 -6.03 30.97 -9.46
N PRO A 82 -5.42 32.07 -9.92
CA PRO A 82 -4.81 33.03 -9.01
C PRO A 82 -5.83 33.32 -7.92
N ALA A 83 -5.42 33.12 -6.67
CA ALA A 83 -6.30 33.31 -5.52
C ALA A 83 -7.00 34.66 -5.69
N PRO A 84 -8.34 34.74 -5.54
CA PRO A 84 -9.03 36.01 -5.63
C PRO A 84 -8.36 37.00 -4.69
N PRO A 85 -8.18 38.27 -5.10
CA PRO A 85 -7.53 39.27 -4.26
C PRO A 85 -8.22 39.31 -2.89
N PRO A 86 -7.46 39.44 -1.79
CA PRO A 86 -8.04 39.41 -0.46
C PRO A 86 -9.15 40.47 -0.36
N PRO A 87 -10.33 40.12 0.19
CA PRO A 87 -11.37 41.13 0.41
C PRO A 87 -10.84 42.20 1.38
N SER A 88 -11.09 43.47 1.06
CA SER A 88 -10.73 44.62 1.89
C SER A 88 -11.15 44.40 3.36
N PRO A 89 -10.35 44.89 4.33
CA PRO A 89 -10.61 44.65 5.75
C PRO A 89 -11.96 45.24 6.16
N ARG A 90 -12.95 44.38 6.40
CA ARG A 90 -14.20 44.74 7.07
C ARG A 90 -13.97 44.74 8.59
N PRO A 91 -14.62 45.66 9.35
CA PRO A 91 -14.47 45.70 10.80
C PRO A 91 -14.91 44.38 11.43
N ALA A 92 -14.14 43.95 12.44
CA ALA A 92 -14.24 42.66 13.11
C ALA A 92 -15.61 42.43 13.75
N GLY A 93 -16.52 41.81 13.00
CA GLY A 93 -17.67 41.10 13.55
C GLY A 93 -17.21 39.75 14.10
N VAL A 94 -17.61 39.45 15.34
CA VAL A 94 -17.25 38.25 16.12
C VAL A 94 -17.39 36.98 15.29
N ALA A 95 -16.26 36.42 14.84
CA ALA A 95 -16.23 35.22 14.03
C ALA A 95 -16.56 33.99 14.90
N ARG A 96 -17.76 33.45 14.71
CA ARG A 96 -18.19 32.16 15.28
C ARG A 96 -17.33 31.05 14.68
N GLY A 97 -16.47 30.45 15.52
CA GLY A 97 -15.92 29.10 15.43
C GLY A 97 -15.34 28.64 14.09
N ARG A 98 -14.01 28.69 13.93
CA ARG A 98 -13.32 27.83 12.96
C ARG A 98 -13.46 26.38 13.45
N ALA A 99 -14.11 25.52 12.68
CA ALA A 99 -14.06 24.09 12.95
C ALA A 99 -12.60 23.61 12.87
N ALA A 100 -12.15 22.91 13.91
CA ALA A 100 -10.81 22.33 13.94
C ALA A 100 -10.71 21.28 12.83
N VAL A 101 -9.88 21.55 11.82
CA VAL A 101 -9.53 20.55 10.81
C VAL A 101 -8.47 19.63 11.45
N PRO A 102 -8.72 18.31 11.54
CA PRO A 102 -7.71 17.40 12.07
C PRO A 102 -6.45 17.47 11.22
N ALA A 103 -5.31 17.64 11.88
CA ALA A 103 -4.02 17.69 11.20
C ALA A 103 -3.76 16.39 10.43
N PRO A 104 -3.23 16.45 9.19
CA PRO A 104 -2.86 15.24 8.47
C PRO A 104 -1.80 14.47 9.27
N PRO A 105 -1.82 13.13 9.24
CA PRO A 105 -0.84 12.34 9.97
C PRO A 105 0.57 12.71 9.49
N ARG A 106 1.45 13.06 10.44
CA ARG A 106 2.84 13.47 10.20
C ARG A 106 3.76 12.36 9.67
N ARG A 107 3.24 11.16 9.45
CA ARG A 107 3.99 10.02 8.93
C ARG A 107 3.18 9.38 7.81
N PHE A 108 3.76 9.38 6.61
CA PHE A 108 3.29 8.57 5.50
C PHE A 108 3.53 7.09 5.87
N PRO A 109 2.48 6.29 6.14
CA PRO A 109 2.63 4.92 6.65
C PRO A 109 3.04 3.91 5.57
N GLY A 110 3.50 4.38 4.40
CA GLY A 110 3.79 3.56 3.25
C GLY A 110 2.56 3.36 2.35
N TRP A 111 2.81 2.86 1.15
CA TRP A 111 1.81 2.67 0.09
C TRP A 111 0.87 1.47 0.32
N PHE A 112 1.01 0.78 1.46
CA PHE A 112 0.37 -0.49 1.76
C PHE A 112 -0.62 -0.47 2.93
N THR A 113 -0.95 0.68 3.51
CA THR A 113 -1.81 0.69 4.70
C THR A 113 -3.26 0.35 4.33
N PRO A 114 -3.83 -0.76 4.83
CA PRO A 114 -5.23 -1.07 4.61
C PRO A 114 -6.12 0.00 5.26
N ALA A 115 -7.25 0.31 4.63
CA ALA A 115 -8.22 1.31 5.10
C ALA A 115 -8.88 0.99 6.45
N ARG A 116 -8.61 -0.21 7.01
CA ARG A 116 -9.06 -0.64 8.32
C ARG A 116 -7.80 -0.94 9.15
N PRO A 117 -7.55 -0.25 10.27
CA PRO A 117 -6.57 -0.76 11.22
C PRO A 117 -6.99 -2.19 11.60
N PRO A 118 -6.06 -3.16 11.69
CA PRO A 118 -6.40 -4.45 12.27
C PRO A 118 -7.02 -4.17 13.64
N ALA A 119 -8.12 -4.84 13.96
CA ALA A 119 -8.68 -4.75 15.30
C ALA A 119 -7.54 -5.01 16.28
N PRO A 120 -7.39 -4.21 17.35
CA PRO A 120 -6.36 -4.48 18.35
C PRO A 120 -6.54 -5.92 18.79
N LEU A 121 -5.51 -6.73 18.58
CA LEU A 121 -5.45 -8.06 19.15
C LEU A 121 -5.52 -7.84 20.65
N VAL A 122 -6.67 -8.12 21.24
CA VAL A 122 -6.81 -8.25 22.68
C VAL A 122 -5.83 -9.36 23.05
N GLN A 123 -4.66 -8.99 23.58
CA GLN A 123 -3.78 -9.95 24.21
C GLN A 123 -4.60 -10.58 25.34
N PRO A 124 -4.81 -11.91 25.34
CA PRO A 124 -5.25 -12.59 26.55
C PRO A 124 -4.26 -12.22 27.65
N ALA A 125 -4.77 -11.88 28.83
CA ALA A 125 -3.92 -11.65 29.99
C ALA A 125 -2.96 -12.85 30.16
N PRO A 126 -1.68 -12.62 30.51
CA PRO A 126 -0.77 -13.71 30.82
C PRO A 126 -1.41 -14.53 31.94
N VAL A 127 -1.78 -15.77 31.61
CA VAL A 127 -2.23 -16.75 32.61
C VAL A 127 -0.99 -17.05 33.44
N PRO A 128 -1.00 -16.85 34.77
CA PRO A 128 0.12 -17.28 35.59
C PRO A 128 0.27 -18.80 35.44
N ASP A 129 1.43 -19.21 34.92
CA ASP A 129 1.85 -20.61 34.86
C ASP A 129 1.89 -21.19 36.27
N THR A 130 0.80 -21.81 36.71
CA THR A 130 0.86 -22.81 37.78
C THR A 130 1.28 -24.13 37.15
N VAL A 131 2.59 -24.29 36.97
CA VAL A 131 3.20 -25.59 36.68
C VAL A 131 3.15 -26.45 37.95
N PRO A 132 2.48 -27.62 37.96
CA PRO A 132 2.61 -28.58 39.06
C PRO A 132 4.05 -29.14 39.08
N PRO A 133 4.70 -29.30 40.25
CA PRO A 133 6.11 -29.70 40.32
C PRO A 133 6.30 -31.21 40.19
N GLU A 134 6.02 -31.81 39.04
CA GLU A 134 6.13 -33.27 38.88
C GLU A 134 6.60 -33.68 37.47
N SER A 135 7.83 -33.33 37.09
CA SER A 135 8.55 -34.06 36.02
C SER A 135 10.05 -33.76 36.03
N ARG A 136 10.72 -34.00 37.16
CA ARG A 136 12.17 -34.22 37.19
C ARG A 136 12.46 -35.69 36.88
N VAL A 137 12.43 -36.08 35.60
CA VAL A 137 12.83 -37.44 35.19
C VAL A 137 13.58 -37.36 33.85
N TYR A 138 14.90 -37.60 33.95
CA TYR A 138 15.91 -37.89 32.91
C TYR A 138 16.34 -36.80 31.91
N ARG A 139 17.35 -36.01 32.33
CA ARG A 139 18.42 -35.60 31.41
C ARG A 139 19.29 -36.82 31.10
N ARG A 140 19.32 -37.25 29.85
CA ARG A 140 20.40 -38.09 29.32
C ARG A 140 21.53 -37.14 28.89
N PRO A 141 22.75 -37.21 29.45
CA PRO A 141 23.86 -36.40 28.95
C PRO A 141 24.37 -36.96 27.61
N PRO A 142 24.95 -36.11 26.73
CA PRO A 142 25.62 -36.58 25.53
C PRO A 142 26.95 -37.25 25.91
N VAL A 143 27.17 -38.46 25.41
CA VAL A 143 28.48 -39.12 25.51
C VAL A 143 29.40 -38.48 24.45
N ALA A 144 30.39 -37.74 24.92
CA ALA A 144 31.60 -37.42 24.15
C ALA A 144 32.80 -38.03 24.89
N ALA A 145 33.49 -38.96 24.23
CA ALA A 145 34.81 -39.52 24.53
C ALA A 145 35.03 -40.67 23.53
N LEU A 146 36.20 -40.98 22.96
CA LEU A 146 37.56 -40.46 22.96
C LEU A 146 38.30 -41.30 21.89
N ALA A 147 39.37 -40.75 21.30
CA ALA A 147 40.57 -41.39 20.76
C ALA A 147 40.52 -42.81 20.11
N ALA A 148 41.01 -42.88 18.86
CA ALA A 148 42.07 -43.78 18.43
C ALA A 148 42.81 -43.18 17.23
#